data_AF-A0A423WLB3-F1
#
_entry.id   AF-A0A423WLB3-F1
#
_cell.length_a   1.000
_cell.length_b   1.000
_cell.length_c   1.000
_cell.angle_alpha   90.00
_cell.angle_beta   90.00
_cell.angle_gamma   90.00
#
_symmetry.space_group_name_H-M   'P 1'
#
loop_
_entity.id
_entity.type
_entity.pdbx_description
1 polymer ?
#
loop_
_entity_poly.entity_id
_entity_poly.type
_entity_poly.pdbx_seq_one_letter_code
_entity_poly.pdbx_strand_id
1 'polypeptide(L)'
;MSPMAILDLKTQRDRLHQYQRRITVLTDRETEIARQMLAQGDKKRALLALRRKKYQESLLAKTDAQLEQLEKLTANVEFALIQKDVVFGLQQGTKVLKEIHSEMGGIENVEKLMGETADAIAYQNEVSEMLGGKISNQDEDEVEDELAALEAEMSESQPQPQTLPNVPDTELPAQKTQPERQPTKVKQKQPERQAMLAS
;
A
#
# COMPACT_ATOMS: atom_id res chain seq x y z
N MET A 1 -3.14 8.86 27.29
CA MET A 1 -3.32 10.31 27.56
C MET A 1 -4.70 10.52 28.15
N SER A 2 -4.86 11.48 29.06
CA SER A 2 -6.18 11.85 29.60
C SER A 2 -6.90 12.81 28.63
N PRO A 3 -8.24 12.76 28.53
CA PRO A 3 -9.00 13.72 27.71
C PRO A 3 -8.83 15.18 28.18
N MET A 4 -8.45 15.39 29.45
CA MET A 4 -8.12 16.72 29.98
C MET A 4 -6.97 17.41 29.23
N ALA A 5 -5.95 16.67 28.77
CA ALA A 5 -4.83 17.28 28.04
C ALA A 5 -5.28 17.97 26.73
N ILE A 6 -6.28 17.42 26.04
CA ILE A 6 -6.86 18.03 24.82
C ILE A 6 -7.71 19.25 25.18
N LEU A 7 -8.46 19.18 26.28
CA LEU A 7 -9.24 20.31 26.79
C LEU A 7 -8.35 21.49 27.20
N ASP A 8 -7.23 21.21 27.85
CA ASP A 8 -6.24 22.22 28.25
C ASP A 8 -5.61 22.90 27.04
N LEU A 9 -5.21 22.14 26.01
CA LEU A 9 -4.69 22.69 24.75
C LEU A 9 -5.73 23.57 24.03
N LYS A 10 -6.99 23.12 23.94
CA LYS A 10 -8.09 23.90 23.35
C LYS A 10 -8.37 25.18 24.15
N THR A 11 -8.31 25.10 25.49
CA THR A 11 -8.44 26.27 26.38
C THR A 11 -7.27 27.26 26.21
N GLN A 12 -6.03 26.79 26.03
CA GLN A 12 -4.87 27.64 25.77
C GLN A 12 -4.99 28.34 24.42
N ARG A 13 -5.37 27.62 23.35
CA ARG A 13 -5.67 28.20 22.04
C ARG A 13 -6.71 29.32 22.18
N ASP A 14 -7.85 29.07 22.81
CA ASP A 14 -8.93 30.05 22.93
C ASP A 14 -8.50 31.31 23.71
N ARG A 15 -7.63 31.17 24.72
CA ARG A 15 -6.99 32.30 25.41
C ARG A 15 -6.06 33.11 24.50
N LEU A 16 -5.28 32.45 23.64
CA LEU A 16 -4.43 33.14 22.66
C LEU A 16 -5.26 33.87 21.58
N HIS A 17 -6.38 33.31 21.10
CA HIS A 17 -7.31 34.03 20.21
C HIS A 17 -7.90 35.28 20.89
N GLN A 18 -8.23 35.21 22.19
CA GLN A 18 -8.67 36.39 22.94
C GLN A 18 -7.56 37.44 23.08
N TYR A 19 -6.31 37.02 23.28
CA TYR A 19 -5.15 37.90 23.36
C TYR A 19 -4.86 38.57 22.00
N GLN A 20 -4.88 37.81 20.91
CA GLN A 20 -4.77 38.27 19.53
C GLN A 20 -5.76 39.42 19.25
N ARG A 21 -7.05 39.20 19.53
CA ARG A 21 -8.12 40.22 19.37
C ARG A 21 -7.85 41.48 20.20
N ARG A 22 -7.36 41.36 21.44
CA ARG A 22 -7.01 42.52 22.28
C ARG A 22 -5.83 43.31 21.71
N ILE A 23 -4.80 42.64 21.20
CA ILE A 23 -3.65 43.31 20.57
C ILE A 23 -4.08 44.01 19.28
N THR A 24 -4.93 43.40 18.44
CA THR A 24 -5.43 44.05 17.22
C THR A 24 -6.08 45.40 17.54
N VAL A 25 -7.02 45.43 18.49
CA VAL A 25 -7.70 46.66 18.92
C VAL A 25 -6.74 47.71 19.53
N LEU A 26 -5.69 47.28 20.23
CA LEU A 26 -4.63 48.17 20.72
C LEU A 26 -3.79 48.75 19.55
N THR A 27 -3.44 47.91 18.58
CA THR A 27 -2.67 48.28 17.40
C THR A 27 -3.41 49.32 16.57
N ASP A 28 -4.72 49.11 16.36
CA ASP A 28 -5.60 50.05 15.65
C ASP A 28 -5.65 51.41 16.35
N ARG A 29 -5.88 51.45 17.68
CA ARG A 29 -5.83 52.67 18.48
C ARG A 29 -4.49 53.38 18.40
N GLU A 30 -3.37 52.65 18.38
CA GLU A 30 -2.05 53.27 18.21
C GLU A 30 -1.84 53.85 16.80
N THR A 31 -2.47 53.30 15.75
CA THR A 31 -2.48 53.96 14.43
C THR A 31 -3.29 55.26 14.43
N GLU A 32 -4.43 55.29 15.13
CA GLU A 32 -5.25 56.51 15.26
C GLU A 32 -4.51 57.60 16.03
N ILE A 33 -3.90 57.26 17.16
CA ILE A 33 -3.06 58.17 17.95
C ILE A 33 -1.88 58.67 17.12
N ALA A 34 -1.19 57.80 16.37
CA ALA A 34 -0.12 58.21 15.48
C ALA A 34 -0.62 59.19 14.39
N ARG A 35 -1.79 58.94 13.79
CA ARG A 35 -2.42 59.83 12.80
C ARG A 35 -2.79 61.20 13.40
N GLN A 36 -3.35 61.23 14.61
CA GLN A 36 -3.69 62.46 15.33
C GLN A 36 -2.43 63.27 15.69
N MET A 37 -1.39 62.64 16.24
CA MET A 37 -0.13 63.32 16.57
C MET A 37 0.58 63.88 15.33
N LEU A 38 0.50 63.20 14.17
CA LEU A 38 1.00 63.73 12.90
C LEU A 38 0.20 64.95 12.42
N ALA A 39 -1.13 64.93 12.54
CA ALA A 39 -1.97 66.08 12.20
C ALA A 39 -1.70 67.31 13.10
N GLN A 40 -1.29 67.08 14.35
CA GLN A 40 -0.85 68.13 15.29
C GLN A 40 0.62 68.55 15.11
N GLY A 41 1.34 67.97 14.14
CA GLY A 41 2.76 68.26 13.88
C GLY A 41 3.76 67.65 14.87
N ASP A 42 3.32 66.95 15.92
CA ASP A 42 4.19 66.38 16.97
C ASP A 42 4.81 65.03 16.53
N LYS A 43 5.80 65.16 15.63
CA LYS A 43 6.54 64.03 15.04
C LYS A 43 7.22 63.13 16.09
N LYS A 44 7.61 63.66 17.26
CA LYS A 44 8.24 62.87 18.33
C LYS A 44 7.24 61.90 18.96
N ARG A 45 6.02 62.37 19.26
CA ARG A 45 4.94 61.52 19.80
C ARG A 45 4.44 60.51 18.77
N ALA A 46 4.29 60.91 17.51
CA ALA A 46 3.93 60.00 16.42
C ALA A 46 4.94 58.83 16.27
N LEU A 47 6.26 59.12 16.31
CA LEU A 47 7.30 58.08 16.26
C LEU A 47 7.26 57.12 17.46
N LEU A 48 6.89 57.60 18.65
CA LEU A 48 6.73 56.75 19.84
C LEU A 48 5.54 55.80 19.69
N ALA A 49 4.39 56.29 19.21
CA ALA A 49 3.22 55.47 18.92
C ALA A 49 3.53 54.40 17.86
N LEU A 50 4.18 54.76 16.75
CA LEU A 50 4.58 53.80 15.71
C LEU A 50 5.58 52.74 16.21
N ARG A 51 6.46 53.07 17.16
CA ARG A 51 7.35 52.08 17.79
C ARG A 51 6.60 51.09 18.67
N ARG A 52 5.61 51.54 19.45
CA ARG A 52 4.74 50.65 20.23
C ARG A 52 3.91 49.76 19.33
N LYS A 53 3.36 50.31 18.23
CA LYS A 53 2.61 49.56 17.22
C LYS A 53 3.45 48.42 16.66
N LYS A 54 4.69 48.72 16.23
CA LYS A 54 5.61 47.71 15.68
C LYS A 54 6.00 46.63 16.70
N TYR A 55 6.08 46.98 17.98
CA TYR A 55 6.28 46.00 19.05
C TYR A 55 5.05 45.09 19.24
N GLN A 56 3.84 45.65 19.22
CA GLN A 56 2.58 44.91 19.28
C GLN A 56 2.40 43.98 18.08
N GLU A 57 2.69 44.44 16.86
CA GLU A 57 2.73 43.61 15.64
C GLU A 57 3.72 42.44 15.79
N SER A 58 4.88 42.66 16.41
CA SER A 58 5.86 41.59 16.66
C SER A 58 5.41 40.57 17.74
N LEU A 59 4.55 40.97 18.67
CA LEU A 59 3.91 40.07 19.63
C LEU A 59 2.76 39.28 19.00
N LEU A 60 2.01 39.92 18.10
CA LEU A 60 0.98 39.30 17.27
C LEU A 60 1.57 38.15 16.45
N ALA A 61 2.61 38.42 15.66
CA ALA A 61 3.28 37.40 14.85
C ALA A 61 3.84 36.21 15.67
N LYS A 62 4.31 36.47 16.90
CA LYS A 62 4.73 35.40 17.83
C LYS A 62 3.55 34.58 18.36
N THR A 63 2.43 35.24 18.64
CA THR A 63 1.18 34.60 19.07
C THR A 63 0.61 33.72 17.95
N ASP A 64 0.64 34.20 16.71
CA ASP A 64 0.18 33.45 15.54
C ASP A 64 1.02 32.19 15.30
N ALA A 65 2.35 32.28 15.41
CA ALA A 65 3.24 31.12 15.35
C ALA A 65 3.01 30.12 16.50
N GLN A 66 2.70 30.60 17.71
CA GLN A 66 2.33 29.75 18.85
C GLN A 66 0.97 29.06 18.65
N LEU A 67 0.01 29.73 18.01
CA LEU A 67 -1.28 29.14 17.64
C LEU A 67 -1.11 28.01 16.63
N GLU A 68 -0.34 28.24 15.57
CA GLU A 68 -0.03 27.20 14.57
C GLU A 68 0.64 25.97 15.23
N GLN A 69 1.54 26.19 16.19
CA GLN A 69 2.18 25.12 16.94
C GLN A 69 1.19 24.35 17.84
N LEU A 70 0.22 25.04 18.48
CA LEU A 70 -0.83 24.39 19.28
C LEU A 70 -1.81 23.59 18.41
N GLU A 71 -2.16 24.08 17.23
CA GLU A 71 -3.02 23.35 16.28
C GLU A 71 -2.33 22.08 15.79
N LYS A 72 -1.05 22.17 15.39
CA LYS A 72 -0.21 21.02 15.05
C LYS A 72 -0.11 20.02 16.20
N LEU A 73 0.11 20.48 17.44
CA LEU A 73 0.16 19.61 18.61
C LEU A 73 -1.18 18.93 18.88
N THR A 74 -2.29 19.65 18.73
CA THR A 74 -3.65 19.09 18.92
C THR A 74 -3.93 18.00 17.89
N ALA A 75 -3.64 18.25 16.61
CA ALA A 75 -3.80 17.25 15.55
C ALA A 75 -2.92 16.01 15.78
N ASN A 76 -1.66 16.19 16.21
CA ASN A 76 -0.76 15.09 16.54
C ASN A 76 -1.27 14.25 17.73
N VAL A 77 -1.86 14.88 18.74
CA VAL A 77 -2.45 14.19 19.90
C VAL A 77 -3.73 13.43 19.50
N GLU A 78 -4.59 14.03 18.69
CA GLU A 78 -5.80 13.37 18.16
C GLU A 78 -5.43 12.16 17.27
N PHE A 79 -4.39 12.29 16.44
CA PHE A 79 -3.84 11.16 15.67
C PHE A 79 -3.23 10.07 16.55
N ALA A 80 -2.50 10.42 17.61
CA ALA A 80 -1.93 9.45 18.56
C ALA A 80 -3.02 8.68 19.34
N LEU A 81 -4.19 9.28 19.59
CA LEU A 81 -5.35 8.57 20.13
C LEU A 81 -5.88 7.52 19.14
N ILE A 82 -6.06 7.89 17.87
CA ILE A 82 -6.48 6.96 16.81
C ILE A 82 -5.48 5.80 16.68
N GLN A 83 -4.17 6.09 16.66
CA GLN A 83 -3.12 5.06 16.62
C GLN A 83 -3.23 4.09 17.80
N LYS A 84 -3.46 4.59 19.02
CA LYS A 84 -3.63 3.76 20.22
C LYS A 84 -4.86 2.86 20.12
N ASP A 85 -5.95 3.32 19.52
CA ASP A 85 -7.16 2.50 19.31
C ASP A 85 -6.96 1.47 18.19
N VAL A 86 -6.24 1.79 17.11
CA VAL A 86 -5.81 0.83 16.08
C VAL A 86 -4.94 -0.28 16.68
N VAL A 87 -3.95 0.07 17.51
CA VAL A 87 -3.10 -0.91 18.20
C VAL A 87 -3.92 -1.81 19.13
N PHE A 88 -4.91 -1.25 19.84
CA PHE A 88 -5.82 -2.03 20.68
C PHE A 88 -6.73 -2.96 19.87
N GLY A 89 -7.18 -2.54 18.68
CA GLY A 89 -7.89 -3.39 17.72
C GLY A 89 -7.03 -4.55 17.21
N LEU A 90 -5.78 -4.27 16.80
CA LEU A 90 -4.81 -5.29 16.37
C LEU A 90 -4.49 -6.29 17.49
N GLN A 91 -4.35 -5.83 18.74
CA GLN A 91 -4.15 -6.70 19.90
C GLN A 91 -5.36 -7.63 20.14
N GLN A 92 -6.58 -7.13 20.00
CA GLN A 92 -7.79 -7.96 20.11
C GLN A 92 -7.88 -8.98 18.96
N GLY A 93 -7.68 -8.54 17.71
CA GLY A 93 -7.66 -9.45 16.57
C GLY A 93 -6.58 -10.54 16.69
N THR A 94 -5.41 -10.19 17.25
CA THR A 94 -4.33 -11.16 17.53
C THR A 94 -4.72 -12.16 18.63
N LYS A 95 -5.49 -11.75 19.64
CA LYS A 95 -6.02 -12.67 20.67
C LYS A 95 -7.04 -13.64 20.07
N VAL A 96 -8.04 -13.12 19.35
CA VAL A 96 -9.06 -13.95 18.69
C VAL A 96 -8.42 -14.92 17.69
N LEU A 97 -7.41 -14.50 16.92
CA LEU A 97 -6.68 -15.39 16.02
C LEU A 97 -5.91 -16.49 16.77
N LYS A 98 -5.35 -16.20 17.95
CA LYS A 98 -4.71 -17.19 18.82
C LYS A 98 -5.72 -18.17 19.44
N GLU A 99 -6.89 -17.68 19.84
CA GLU A 99 -8.00 -18.49 20.34
C GLU A 99 -8.47 -19.45 19.24
N ILE A 100 -8.79 -18.95 18.03
CA ILE A 100 -9.13 -19.78 16.86
C ILE A 100 -8.01 -20.79 16.54
N HIS A 101 -6.75 -20.38 16.56
CA HIS A 101 -5.63 -21.29 16.30
C HIS A 101 -5.53 -22.40 17.37
N SER A 102 -5.82 -22.07 18.63
CA SER A 102 -5.86 -23.05 19.72
C SER A 102 -7.07 -23.99 19.62
N GLU A 103 -8.25 -23.49 19.26
CA GLU A 103 -9.47 -24.28 19.06
C GLU A 103 -9.36 -25.22 17.85
N MET A 104 -8.67 -24.78 16.80
CA MET A 104 -8.35 -25.59 15.61
C MET A 104 -7.23 -26.62 15.88
N GLY A 105 -6.72 -26.70 17.11
CA GLY A 105 -5.73 -27.68 17.57
C GLY A 105 -4.28 -27.32 17.27
N GLY A 106 -3.99 -26.07 16.92
CA GLY A 106 -2.64 -25.54 16.74
C GLY A 106 -1.83 -26.24 15.65
N ILE A 107 -0.51 -26.20 15.80
CA ILE A 107 0.44 -26.92 14.92
C ILE A 107 0.27 -28.44 15.07
N GLU A 108 0.05 -28.94 16.29
CA GLU A 108 -0.03 -30.37 16.59
C GLU A 108 -1.19 -31.07 15.85
N ASN A 109 -2.35 -30.42 15.71
CA ASN A 109 -3.47 -30.98 14.93
C ASN A 109 -3.22 -30.89 13.41
N VAL A 110 -2.47 -29.89 12.93
CA VAL A 110 -2.04 -29.82 11.52
C VAL A 110 -1.03 -30.93 11.21
N GLU A 111 -0.04 -31.14 12.09
CA GLU A 111 0.94 -32.23 11.99
C GLU A 111 0.25 -33.60 12.04
N LYS A 112 -0.74 -33.78 12.93
CA LYS A 112 -1.55 -35.01 13.02
C LYS A 112 -2.37 -35.24 11.74
N LEU A 113 -3.04 -34.22 11.20
CA LEU A 113 -3.76 -34.32 9.93
C LEU A 113 -2.84 -34.66 8.75
N MET A 114 -1.63 -34.08 8.71
CA MET A 114 -0.64 -34.42 7.68
C MET A 114 -0.12 -35.86 7.82
N GLY A 115 0.10 -36.34 9.05
CA GLY A 115 0.43 -37.74 9.34
C GLY A 115 -0.67 -38.70 8.90
N GLU A 116 -1.92 -38.47 9.35
CA GLU A 116 -3.08 -39.29 8.97
C GLU A 116 -3.32 -39.30 7.45
N THR A 117 -3.04 -38.19 6.75
CA THR A 117 -3.12 -38.13 5.29
C THR A 117 -2.00 -38.92 4.62
N ALA A 118 -0.77 -38.85 5.14
CA ALA A 118 0.35 -39.62 4.61
C ALA A 118 0.15 -41.13 4.83
N ASP A 119 -0.32 -41.54 6.01
CA ASP A 119 -0.65 -42.93 6.33
C ASP A 119 -1.80 -43.46 5.47
N ALA A 120 -2.83 -42.63 5.21
CA ALA A 120 -3.93 -42.99 4.30
C ALA A 120 -3.46 -43.17 2.84
N ILE A 121 -2.53 -42.33 2.37
CA ILE A 121 -1.91 -42.48 1.04
C ILE A 121 -1.03 -43.74 0.99
N ALA A 122 -0.25 -44.01 2.04
CA ALA A 122 0.57 -45.23 2.14
C ALA A 122 -0.31 -46.49 2.12
N TYR A 123 -1.40 -46.50 2.88
CA TYR A 123 -2.38 -47.59 2.88
C TYR A 123 -3.09 -47.73 1.52
N GLN A 124 -3.45 -46.61 0.86
CA GLN A 124 -4.02 -46.67 -0.48
C GLN A 124 -3.04 -47.28 -1.49
N ASN A 125 -1.75 -46.95 -1.39
CA ASN A 125 -0.71 -47.52 -2.24
C ASN A 125 -0.50 -49.01 -1.93
N GLU A 126 -0.43 -49.42 -0.65
CA GLU A 126 -0.34 -50.83 -0.25
C GLU A 126 -1.55 -51.64 -0.73
N VAL A 127 -2.78 -51.11 -0.60
CA VAL A 127 -3.99 -51.74 -1.14
C VAL A 127 -3.94 -51.82 -2.67
N SER A 128 -3.42 -50.80 -3.35
CA SER A 128 -3.26 -50.79 -4.81
C SER A 128 -2.20 -51.78 -5.27
N GLU A 129 -1.12 -51.97 -4.52
CA GLU A 129 -0.07 -52.97 -4.75
C GLU A 129 -0.59 -54.40 -4.48
N MET A 130 -1.40 -54.60 -3.43
CA MET A 130 -2.08 -55.88 -3.16
C MET A 130 -3.21 -56.22 -4.14
N LEU A 131 -3.80 -55.22 -4.81
CA LEU A 131 -4.75 -55.43 -5.92
C LEU A 131 -4.02 -55.67 -7.23
N GLY A 132 -2.98 -54.87 -7.53
CA GLY A 132 -2.16 -55.00 -8.74
C GLY A 132 -1.38 -56.33 -8.78
N GLY A 133 -0.86 -56.78 -7.63
CA GLY A 133 -0.21 -58.09 -7.48
C GLY A 133 -1.13 -59.31 -7.57
N LYS A 134 -2.35 -59.15 -8.12
CA LYS A 134 -3.32 -60.23 -8.42
C LYS A 134 -3.73 -60.32 -9.87
N ILE A 135 -3.09 -59.55 -10.75
CA ILE A 135 -3.11 -59.80 -12.19
C ILE A 135 -2.03 -60.86 -12.45
N SER A 136 -2.42 -62.02 -12.98
CA SER A 136 -1.45 -63.00 -13.49
C SER A 136 -0.77 -62.41 -14.72
N ASN A 137 0.49 -62.76 -15.01
CA ASN A 137 1.12 -62.40 -16.29
C ASN A 137 0.22 -62.76 -17.49
N GLN A 138 -0.56 -63.84 -17.37
CA GLN A 138 -1.50 -64.30 -18.38
C GLN A 138 -2.77 -63.42 -18.50
N ASP A 139 -3.20 -62.79 -17.41
CA ASP A 139 -4.27 -61.78 -17.43
C ASP A 139 -3.73 -60.44 -17.97
N GLU A 140 -2.45 -60.15 -17.72
CA GLU A 140 -1.71 -58.99 -18.25
C GLU A 140 -1.51 -59.12 -19.77
N ASP A 141 -1.10 -60.31 -20.26
CA ASP A 141 -1.02 -60.66 -21.69
C ASP A 141 -2.41 -60.52 -22.37
N GLU A 142 -3.50 -61.02 -21.77
CA GLU A 142 -4.86 -60.87 -22.33
C GLU A 142 -5.32 -59.40 -22.41
N VAL A 143 -4.93 -58.55 -21.45
CA VAL A 143 -5.22 -57.11 -21.47
C VAL A 143 -4.37 -56.36 -22.48
N GLU A 144 -3.10 -56.74 -22.68
CA GLU A 144 -2.25 -56.19 -23.76
C GLU A 144 -2.78 -56.58 -25.14
N ASP A 145 -3.24 -57.81 -25.33
CA ASP A 145 -3.90 -58.26 -26.57
C ASP A 145 -5.23 -57.52 -26.84
N GLU A 146 -6.06 -57.31 -25.82
CA GLU A 146 -7.33 -56.55 -25.95
C GLU A 146 -7.06 -55.05 -26.24
N LEU A 147 -6.01 -54.47 -25.64
CA LEU A 147 -5.55 -53.12 -25.95
C LEU A 147 -5.06 -53.01 -27.39
N ALA A 148 -4.23 -53.96 -27.85
CA ALA A 148 -3.72 -54.00 -29.22
C ALA A 148 -4.85 -54.17 -30.25
N ALA A 149 -5.90 -54.94 -29.92
CA ALA A 149 -7.11 -55.07 -30.74
C ALA A 149 -7.87 -53.73 -30.84
N LEU A 150 -8.03 -53.00 -29.73
CA LEU A 150 -8.67 -51.67 -29.72
C LEU A 150 -7.84 -50.62 -30.48
N GLU A 151 -6.51 -50.65 -30.37
CA GLU A 151 -5.62 -49.80 -31.16
C GLU A 151 -5.67 -50.13 -32.65
N ALA A 152 -5.84 -51.40 -33.02
CA ALA A 152 -6.05 -51.84 -34.39
C ALA A 152 -7.41 -51.38 -34.94
N GLU A 153 -8.52 -51.55 -34.19
CA GLU A 153 -9.84 -51.03 -34.59
C GLU A 153 -9.84 -49.49 -34.73
N MET A 154 -9.16 -48.77 -33.83
CA MET A 154 -8.99 -47.31 -33.97
C MET A 154 -8.10 -46.94 -35.15
N SER A 155 -7.10 -47.76 -35.50
CA SER A 155 -6.22 -47.54 -36.66
C SER A 155 -6.90 -47.88 -37.98
N GLU A 156 -7.75 -48.90 -38.06
CA GLU A 156 -8.60 -49.15 -39.23
C GLU A 156 -9.70 -48.09 -39.39
N SER A 157 -10.13 -47.49 -38.28
CA SER A 157 -11.03 -46.32 -38.26
C SER A 157 -10.33 -45.00 -38.65
N GLN A 158 -8.99 -44.96 -38.69
CA GLN A 158 -8.23 -43.85 -39.25
C GLN A 158 -7.91 -44.11 -40.73
N PRO A 159 -8.34 -43.26 -41.67
CA PRO A 159 -7.99 -43.44 -43.07
C PRO A 159 -6.47 -43.35 -43.23
N GLN A 160 -5.86 -44.39 -43.82
CA GLN A 160 -4.43 -44.40 -44.10
C GLN A 160 -3.98 -43.10 -44.79
N PRO A 161 -2.80 -42.55 -44.44
CA PRO A 161 -2.29 -41.36 -45.09
C PRO A 161 -2.08 -41.62 -46.58
N GLN A 162 -3.00 -41.09 -47.38
CA GLN A 162 -3.01 -41.27 -48.84
C GLN A 162 -1.70 -40.75 -49.43
N THR A 163 -1.01 -41.62 -50.18
CA THR A 163 0.14 -41.22 -50.98
C THR A 163 -0.31 -40.23 -52.07
N LEU A 164 -0.07 -38.94 -51.85
CA LEU A 164 -0.29 -37.90 -52.86
C LEU A 164 1.00 -37.63 -53.66
N PRO A 165 0.90 -37.24 -54.94
CA PRO A 165 1.98 -37.47 -55.92
C PRO A 165 3.12 -36.46 -55.84
N ASN A 166 4.32 -36.90 -56.24
CA ASN A 166 5.50 -36.03 -56.36
C ASN A 166 5.41 -35.16 -57.62
N VAL A 167 5.56 -33.84 -57.47
CA VAL A 167 5.52 -32.81 -58.54
C VAL A 167 6.45 -31.64 -58.14
N PRO A 168 7.05 -30.92 -59.10
CA PRO A 168 8.52 -30.86 -59.15
C PRO A 168 9.14 -29.67 -58.42
N ASP A 169 10.40 -29.83 -58.01
CA ASP A 169 11.27 -28.74 -57.57
C ASP A 169 11.32 -27.62 -58.62
N THR A 170 10.95 -26.40 -58.20
CA THR A 170 11.24 -25.17 -58.93
C THR A 170 11.48 -24.06 -57.92
N GLU A 171 12.74 -23.65 -57.77
CA GLU A 171 13.13 -22.52 -56.91
C GLU A 171 12.59 -21.17 -57.42
N LEU A 172 12.73 -20.14 -56.56
CA LEU A 172 12.72 -18.68 -56.77
C LEU A 172 11.51 -17.93 -56.16
N PRO A 173 11.67 -16.66 -55.72
CA PRO A 173 12.85 -16.06 -55.08
C PRO A 173 12.52 -15.24 -53.80
N ALA A 174 13.51 -14.98 -52.95
CA ALA A 174 13.32 -14.27 -51.68
C ALA A 174 13.06 -12.75 -51.80
N GLN A 175 12.08 -12.23 -51.04
CA GLN A 175 11.93 -10.77 -50.81
C GLN A 175 11.56 -10.38 -49.36
N LYS A 176 12.58 -9.89 -48.65
CA LYS A 176 12.63 -8.69 -47.77
C LYS A 176 11.34 -8.20 -47.09
N THR A 177 11.34 -8.20 -45.76
CA THR A 177 10.40 -7.43 -44.91
C THR A 177 11.09 -6.21 -44.31
N GLN A 178 10.51 -5.02 -44.46
CA GLN A 178 10.91 -3.75 -43.80
C GLN A 178 9.68 -2.82 -43.63
N PRO A 179 9.72 -1.74 -42.80
CA PRO A 179 8.76 -1.64 -41.69
C PRO A 179 7.91 -0.35 -41.62
N GLU A 180 6.73 -0.41 -41.01
CA GLU A 180 5.88 0.73 -40.58
C GLU A 180 4.82 0.22 -39.57
N ARG A 181 4.26 0.95 -38.59
CA ARG A 181 4.49 2.31 -38.00
C ARG A 181 3.85 2.35 -36.60
N GLN A 182 4.32 3.18 -35.66
CA GLN A 182 3.67 3.39 -34.34
C GLN A 182 2.47 4.37 -34.40
N PRO A 183 1.64 4.45 -33.35
CA PRO A 183 1.65 5.71 -32.58
C PRO A 183 1.43 5.64 -31.03
N THR A 184 2.42 6.15 -30.30
CA THR A 184 2.34 7.12 -29.17
C THR A 184 1.45 6.89 -27.92
N LYS A 185 2.11 6.74 -26.74
CA LYS A 185 1.95 7.49 -25.45
C LYS A 185 2.69 6.76 -24.29
N VAL A 186 3.23 7.40 -23.24
CA VAL A 186 3.80 8.76 -23.07
C VAL A 186 4.78 8.81 -21.86
N LYS A 187 5.73 9.75 -21.88
CA LYS A 187 6.72 10.17 -20.85
C LYS A 187 6.60 9.64 -19.40
N GLN A 188 7.72 9.11 -18.88
CA GLN A 188 8.26 9.51 -17.57
C GLN A 188 9.64 10.15 -17.74
N LYS A 189 9.91 11.25 -17.01
CA LYS A 189 11.22 11.88 -16.88
C LYS A 189 11.74 11.62 -15.46
N GLN A 190 12.97 11.13 -15.32
CA GLN A 190 13.80 11.40 -14.15
C GLN A 190 14.94 12.34 -14.58
N PRO A 191 15.26 13.39 -13.81
CA PRO A 191 16.38 14.28 -14.12
C PRO A 191 17.71 13.68 -13.66
N GLU A 192 18.76 13.85 -14.46
CA GLU A 192 20.11 13.41 -14.14
C GLU A 192 20.87 14.40 -13.22
N ARG A 193 21.79 13.81 -12.44
CA ARG A 193 23.11 14.30 -12.03
C ARG A 193 23.42 15.82 -12.09
N GLN A 194 23.82 16.35 -10.94
CA GLN A 194 25.00 17.23 -10.81
C GLN A 194 25.90 16.56 -9.75
N ALA A 195 27.15 16.11 -9.98
CA ALA A 195 28.27 16.56 -10.80
C ALA A 195 29.12 17.68 -10.18
N MET A 196 30.21 17.26 -9.52
CA MET A 196 31.43 18.02 -9.15
C MET A 196 31.23 19.10 -8.06
N LEU A 197 32.18 19.38 -7.16
CA LEU A 197 33.64 19.59 -7.31
C LEU A 197 34.34 19.18 -5.98
N ALA A 198 35.42 18.39 -6.04
CA ALA A 198 36.82 18.84 -6.09
C ALA A 198 37.36 19.43 -4.77
N SER A 199 38.25 18.67 -4.12
CA SER A 199 39.60 19.13 -3.78
C SER A 199 40.51 17.95 -3.42
#